data_AF-A0A950TJF8-F1
#
_entry.id   AF-A0A950TJF8-F1
#
_cell.length_a   1.000
_cell.length_b   1.000
_cell.length_c   1.000
_cell.angle_alpha   90.00
_cell.angle_beta   90.00
_cell.angle_gamma   90.00
#
_symmetry.space_group_name_H-M   'P 1'
#
loop_
_entity.id
_entity.type
_entity.pdbx_description
1 polymer ?
#
loop_
_entity_poly.entity_id
_entity_poly.type
_entity_poly.pdbx_seq_one_letter_code
_entity_poly.pdbx_strand_id
1 'polypeptide(L)' 'MIDAELQAASRRIIETCTARGLTIATAESCTGGLVAGALTEIAGSSAVVLCG' A
#
# COMPACT_ATOMS: atom_id res chain seq x y z
N MET A 1 4.02 13.52 3.83
CA MET A 1 2.56 13.48 4.04
C MET A 1 1.93 13.33 2.68
N ILE A 2 1.47 12.13 2.33
CA ILE A 2 0.69 11.93 1.11
C ILE A 2 -0.64 12.68 1.21
N ASP A 3 -1.21 13.11 0.09
CA ASP A 3 -2.50 13.78 0.11
C ASP A 3 -3.64 12.83 0.56
N ALA A 4 -4.78 13.42 0.90
CA ALA A 4 -5.91 12.69 1.46
C ALA A 4 -6.50 11.66 0.48
N GLU A 5 -6.41 11.90 -0.83
CA GLU A 5 -6.93 10.98 -1.83
C GLU A 5 -6.06 9.73 -1.91
N LEU A 6 -4.73 9.91 -1.97
CA LEU A 6 -3.77 8.81 -1.99
C LEU A 6 -3.83 8.00 -0.70
N GLN A 7 -3.96 8.66 0.47
CA GLN A 7 -4.14 7.99 1.74
C GLN A 7 -5.42 7.13 1.77
N ALA A 8 -6.53 7.66 1.27
CA ALA A 8 -7.79 6.92 1.20
C ALA A 8 -7.71 5.73 0.24
N ALA A 9 -7.02 5.87 -0.89
CA ALA A 9 -6.79 4.79 -1.84
C ALA A 9 -5.94 3.66 -1.23
N SER A 10 -4.81 3.99 -0.60
CA SER A 10 -3.95 3.03 0.08
C SER A 10 -4.72 2.28 1.18
N ARG A 11 -5.50 3.00 2.00
CA ARG A 11 -6.31 2.38 3.06
C ARG A 11 -7.28 1.33 2.52
N ARG A 12 -8.00 1.66 1.44
CA ARG A 12 -8.94 0.71 0.80
C ARG A 12 -8.24 -0.57 0.34
N ILE A 13 -7.03 -0.44 -0.22
CA ILE A 13 -6.22 -1.60 -0.64
C ILE A 13 -5.86 -2.45 0.57
N ILE A 14 -5.30 -1.85 1.63
CA ILE A 14 -4.88 -2.59 2.84
C ILE A 14 -6.07 -3.30 3.48
N GLU A 15 -7.19 -2.61 3.66
CA GLU A 15 -8.40 -3.20 4.27
C GLU A 15 -8.96 -4.35 3.42
N THR A 16 -9.05 -4.16 2.10
CA THR A 16 -9.60 -5.18 1.18
C THR A 16 -8.70 -6.42 1.12
N CYS A 17 -7.39 -6.23 0.99
CA CYS A 17 -6.44 -7.33 0.93
C CYS A 17 -6.36 -8.08 2.27
N THR A 18 -6.39 -7.35 3.40
CA THR A 18 -6.42 -7.95 4.74
C THR A 18 -7.67 -8.82 4.92
N ALA A 19 -8.86 -8.31 4.58
CA ALA A 19 -10.11 -9.05 4.69
C ALA A 19 -10.13 -10.34 3.83
N ARG A 20 -9.31 -10.38 2.77
CA ARG A 20 -9.21 -11.50 1.84
C ARG A 20 -7.98 -12.38 2.06
N GLY A 21 -7.11 -12.06 3.03
CA GLY A 21 -5.85 -12.76 3.26
C GLY A 21 -4.89 -12.70 2.06
N LEU A 22 -4.93 -11.62 1.27
CA LEU A 22 -4.10 -11.43 0.09
C LEU A 22 -2.88 -10.57 0.39
N THR A 23 -1.76 -10.90 -0.25
CA THR A 23 -0.57 -10.06 -0.28
C THR A 23 -0.38 -9.43 -1.67
N ILE A 24 0.37 -8.33 -1.71
CA ILE A 24 0.71 -7.61 -2.94
C ILE A 24 2.21 -7.32 -2.99
N ALA A 25 2.75 -7.24 -4.21
CA ALA A 25 4.09 -6.76 -4.49
C ALA A 25 4.00 -5.59 -5.48
N THR A 26 4.85 -4.59 -5.32
CA THR A 26 5.00 -3.49 -6.29
C THR A 26 6.29 -3.67 -7.08
N ALA A 27 6.32 -3.18 -8.31
CA ALA A 27 7.54 -3.05 -9.10
C ALA A 27 7.53 -1.64 -9.68
N GLU A 28 8.51 -0.83 -9.29
CA GLU A 28 8.49 0.61 -9.53
C GLU A 28 9.68 1.08 -10.36
N SER A 29 9.44 2.07 -11.23
CA SER A 29 10.48 2.77 -12.01
C SER A 29 10.38 4.28 -11.76
N CYS A 30 9.51 4.99 -12.48
CA CYS A 30 9.39 6.45 -12.36
C CYS A 30 8.93 6.93 -10.97
N THR A 31 8.16 6.11 -10.25
CA THR A 31 7.67 6.44 -8.91
C THR A 31 8.70 6.22 -7.81
N GLY A 32 9.80 5.49 -8.08
CA GLY A 32 10.94 5.38 -7.17
C GLY A 32 10.61 4.84 -5.76
N GLY A 33 9.57 4.02 -5.61
CA GLY A 33 9.16 3.47 -4.31
C GLY A 33 8.00 4.23 -3.65
N LEU A 34 7.46 5.27 -4.28
CA LEU A 34 6.37 6.06 -3.70
C LEU A 34 5.05 5.28 -3.62
N VAL A 35 4.82 4.26 -4.45
CA VAL A 35 3.63 3.41 -4.34
C VAL A 35 3.74 2.51 -3.11
N ALA A 36 4.86 1.80 -2.96
CA ALA A 36 5.17 1.05 -1.75
C ALA A 36 5.15 1.95 -0.50
N GLY A 37 5.70 3.16 -0.59
CA GLY A 37 5.68 4.16 0.48
C GLY A 37 4.26 4.54 0.90
N ALA A 38 3.39 4.88 -0.05
CA ALA A 38 2.01 5.24 0.24
C ALA A 38 1.21 4.07 0.85
N LEU A 39 1.49 2.83 0.46
CA LEU A 39 0.87 1.64 1.05
C LEU A 39 1.38 1.38 2.47
N THR A 40 2.69 1.52 2.68
CA THR A 40 3.33 1.27 3.98
C THR A 40 3.07 2.36 5.02
N GLU A 41 2.65 3.57 4.63
CA GLU A 41 2.15 4.60 5.57
C GLU A 41 0.85 4.18 6.28
N ILE A 42 0.11 3.19 5.76
CA ILE A 42 -1.12 2.70 6.40
C ILE A 42 -0.77 1.67 7.48
N ALA A 43 -1.27 1.88 8.69
CA ALA A 43 -1.12 0.92 9.79
C ALA A 43 -1.74 -0.44 9.42
N GLY A 44 -1.02 -1.53 9.70
CA GLY A 44 -1.40 -2.90 9.32
C GLY A 44 -0.98 -3.32 7.91
N SER A 45 -0.33 -2.43 7.14
CA SER A 45 0.17 -2.73 5.79
C SER A 45 1.13 -3.91 5.71
N SER A 46 1.83 -4.26 6.79
CA SER A 46 2.73 -5.42 6.85
C SER A 46 2.04 -6.78 6.67
N ALA A 47 0.73 -6.86 6.88
CA ALA A 47 -0.06 -8.06 6.56
C ALA A 47 -0.31 -8.23 5.05
N VAL A 48 -0.05 -7.18 4.25
CA VAL A 48 -0.46 -7.08 2.85
C VAL A 48 0.75 -6.83 1.93
N VAL A 49 1.62 -5.87 2.22
CA VAL A 49 2.76 -5.51 1.37
C VAL A 49 3.90 -6.51 1.59
N LEU A 50 4.16 -7.35 0.58
CA LEU A 50 5.17 -8.42 0.65
C LEU A 50 6.57 -7.93 0.25
N CYS A 51 6.65 -7.19 -0.86
CA CYS A 51 7.86 -6.56 -1.34
C CYS A 51 7.51 -5.38 -2.26
N GLY A 52 8.50 -4.53 -2.52
CA GLY A 52 8.40 -3.44 -3.49
C GLY A 52 9.60 -3.37 -4.41
#